data_AF-A0A0S3UGJ8-F1
#
_entry.id   AF-A0A0S3UGJ8-F1
#
_cell.length_a   1.000
_cell.length_b   1.000
_cell.length_c   1.000
_cell.angle_alpha   90.00
_cell.angle_beta   90.00
_cell.angle_gamma   90.00
#
_symmetry.space_group_name_H-M   'P 1'
#
loop_
_entity.id
_entity.type
_entity.pdbx_description
1 polymer ?
#
loop_
_entity_poly.entity_id
_entity_poly.type
_entity_poly.pdbx_seq_one_letter_code
_entity_poly.pdbx_strand_id
1 'polypeptide(L)'
;MVTLQQINTIKMDIKKKKELAKLIFLRQPNITQQELADRVEVSRVTIGKWVKEWEKLKLNLLQTREERINSTLMQLDQLDRAIAAKPEGMKFPDKNESQIRRKLTEDLAALEQDASVRDIYNVSRRVVDWLRPRDLEKAKEIANYFDTYIKEQMSNG
;
A
#
# COMPACT_ATOMS: atom_id res chain seq x y z
N MET A 1 -32.74 -29.11 24.30
CA MET A 1 -32.89 -27.69 23.95
C MET A 1 -31.63 -26.97 24.37
N VAL A 2 -30.84 -26.51 23.42
CA VAL A 2 -29.67 -25.67 23.69
C VAL A 2 -30.19 -24.27 24.02
N THR A 3 -29.88 -23.75 25.20
CA THR A 3 -30.35 -22.44 25.65
C THR A 3 -29.68 -21.31 24.85
N LEU A 4 -30.44 -20.24 24.59
CA LEU A 4 -30.05 -19.03 23.83
C LEU A 4 -28.86 -18.23 24.42
N GLN A 5 -28.09 -18.80 25.35
CA GLN A 5 -26.90 -18.18 25.95
C GLN A 5 -25.58 -18.55 25.25
N GLN A 6 -25.59 -19.31 24.16
CA GLN A 6 -24.37 -19.69 23.41
C GLN A 6 -24.09 -18.88 22.15
N ILE A 7 -24.70 -17.69 21.98
CA ILE A 7 -24.42 -16.79 20.84
C ILE A 7 -23.91 -15.42 21.31
N ASN A 8 -22.95 -15.37 22.24
CA ASN A 8 -22.27 -14.11 22.52
C ASN A 8 -20.74 -14.23 22.66
N THR A 9 -20.08 -13.67 21.65
CA THR A 9 -18.78 -12.98 21.66
C THR A 9 -17.53 -13.82 21.98
N ILE A 10 -16.86 -14.32 20.95
CA ILE A 10 -15.42 -14.61 21.02
C ILE A 10 -14.71 -13.26 21.18
N LYS A 11 -14.52 -12.81 22.42
CA LYS A 11 -13.66 -11.66 22.75
C LYS A 11 -12.27 -11.97 22.21
N MET A 12 -11.83 -11.27 21.16
CA MET A 12 -10.44 -11.38 20.71
C MET A 12 -9.51 -10.96 21.84
N ASP A 13 -8.57 -11.85 22.18
CA ASP A 13 -7.51 -11.57 23.15
C ASP A 13 -6.69 -10.33 22.74
N ILE A 14 -6.21 -9.57 23.71
CA ILE A 14 -5.52 -8.29 23.50
C ILE A 14 -4.26 -8.46 22.63
N LYS A 15 -3.61 -9.62 22.69
CA LYS A 15 -2.47 -9.96 21.85
C LYS A 15 -2.87 -10.02 20.37
N LYS A 16 -4.00 -10.67 20.06
CA LYS A 16 -4.55 -10.73 18.70
C LYS A 16 -4.99 -9.35 18.20
N LYS A 17 -5.59 -8.53 19.09
CA LYS A 17 -5.95 -7.14 18.77
C LYS A 17 -4.71 -6.28 18.48
N LYS A 18 -3.62 -6.44 19.25
CA LYS A 18 -2.33 -5.76 19.03
C LYS A 18 -1.68 -6.17 17.71
N GLU A 19 -1.68 -7.46 17.38
CA GLU A 19 -1.16 -7.98 16.11
C GLU A 19 -1.97 -7.48 14.90
N LEU A 20 -3.30 -7.53 14.98
CA LEU A 20 -4.19 -7.00 13.96
C LEU A 20 -4.00 -5.49 13.76
N ALA A 21 -3.91 -4.72 14.85
CA ALA A 21 -3.67 -3.29 14.80
C ALA A 21 -2.32 -2.96 14.14
N LYS A 22 -1.27 -3.73 14.46
CA LYS A 22 0.06 -3.57 13.86
C LYS A 22 0.03 -3.81 12.35
N LEU A 23 -0.66 -4.86 11.90
CA LEU A 23 -0.79 -5.18 10.47
C LEU A 23 -1.54 -4.07 9.71
N ILE A 24 -2.63 -3.57 10.27
CA ILE A 24 -3.39 -2.46 9.70
C ILE A 24 -2.54 -1.18 9.65
N PHE A 25 -1.86 -0.84 10.74
CA PHE A 25 -1.02 0.36 10.85
C PHE A 25 0.14 0.38 9.85
N LEU A 26 0.78 -0.76 9.61
CA LEU A 26 1.91 -0.87 8.68
C LEU A 26 1.47 -0.87 7.21
N ARG A 27 0.28 -1.38 6.89
CA ARG A 27 -0.22 -1.47 5.50
C ARG A 27 -1.01 -0.25 5.04
N GLN A 28 -1.63 0.50 5.96
CA GLN A 28 -2.45 1.66 5.61
C GLN A 28 -1.69 2.97 5.92
N PRO A 29 -1.28 3.74 4.89
CA PRO A 29 -0.44 4.92 5.10
C PRO A 29 -1.15 6.02 5.91
N ASN A 30 -2.46 6.19 5.71
CA ASN A 30 -3.23 7.33 6.25
C ASN A 30 -4.21 6.96 7.38
N ILE A 31 -4.09 5.77 7.99
CA ILE A 31 -5.02 5.39 9.06
C ILE A 31 -4.76 6.21 10.33
N THR A 32 -5.80 6.83 10.86
CA THR A 32 -5.73 7.57 12.12
C THR A 32 -5.72 6.61 13.31
N GLN A 33 -5.17 7.06 14.44
CA GLN A 33 -5.18 6.27 15.67
C GLN A 33 -6.61 6.01 16.20
N GLN A 34 -7.57 6.88 15.86
CA GLN A 34 -8.97 6.70 16.23
C GLN A 34 -9.61 5.60 15.38
N GLU A 35 -9.47 5.65 14.05
CA GLU A 35 -9.97 4.59 13.16
C GLU A 35 -9.34 3.24 13.46
N LEU A 36 -8.05 3.22 13.82
CA LEU A 36 -7.36 1.99 14.22
C LEU A 36 -7.91 1.43 15.53
N ALA A 37 -8.22 2.31 16.49
CA ALA A 37 -8.79 1.95 17.78
C ALA A 37 -10.20 1.36 17.64
N ASP A 38 -11.02 1.99 16.81
CA ASP A 38 -12.39 1.55 16.52
C ASP A 38 -12.39 0.17 15.83
N ARG A 39 -11.47 -0.06 14.88
CA ARG A 39 -11.37 -1.33 14.12
C ARG A 39 -10.94 -2.53 14.95
N VAL A 40 -10.08 -2.34 15.94
CA VAL A 40 -9.61 -3.44 16.79
C VAL A 40 -10.29 -3.45 18.16
N GLU A 41 -11.26 -2.56 18.35
CA GLU A 41 -12.05 -2.39 19.58
C GLU A 41 -11.15 -2.27 20.82
N VAL A 42 -10.25 -1.29 20.81
CA VAL A 42 -9.44 -0.89 21.97
C VAL A 42 -9.47 0.63 22.12
N SER A 43 -9.04 1.16 23.26
CA SER A 43 -8.99 2.61 23.44
C SER A 43 -7.95 3.26 22.51
N ARG A 44 -8.21 4.50 22.07
CA ARG A 44 -7.24 5.33 21.35
C ARG A 44 -5.92 5.48 22.12
N VAL A 45 -5.97 5.54 23.45
CA VAL A 45 -4.78 5.61 24.32
C VAL A 45 -3.94 4.33 24.21
N THR A 46 -4.58 3.16 24.14
CA THR A 46 -3.91 1.87 23.93
C THR A 46 -3.21 1.84 22.57
N ILE A 47 -3.89 2.27 21.50
CA ILE A 47 -3.28 2.42 20.17
C ILE A 47 -2.10 3.39 20.20
N GLY A 48 -2.24 4.55 20.85
CA GLY A 48 -1.19 5.56 20.93
C GLY A 48 0.11 5.04 21.56
N LYS A 49 0.02 4.13 22.54
CA LYS A 49 1.20 3.44 23.10
C LYS A 49 1.83 2.50 22.08
N TRP A 50 1.03 1.69 21.40
CA TRP A 50 1.52 0.71 20.44
C TRP A 50 2.13 1.36 19.18
N VAL A 51 1.52 2.44 18.68
CA VAL A 51 2.01 3.16 17.50
C VAL A 51 3.40 3.72 17.72
N LYS A 52 3.73 4.24 18.91
CA LYS A 52 5.10 4.70 19.24
C LYS A 52 6.15 3.59 19.11
N GLU A 53 5.80 2.35 19.46
CA GLU A 53 6.69 1.19 19.28
C GLU A 53 6.88 0.85 17.78
N TRP A 54 5.86 1.15 16.96
CA TRP A 54 5.80 0.73 15.56
C TRP A 54 6.17 1.82 14.56
N GLU A 55 6.26 3.08 14.95
CA GLU A 55 6.64 4.18 14.06
C GLU A 55 8.01 3.94 13.41
N LYS A 56 9.01 3.51 14.18
CA LYS A 56 10.33 3.14 13.63
C LYS A 56 10.27 1.92 12.71
N LEU A 57 9.41 0.95 13.03
CA LEU A 57 9.16 -0.19 12.14
C LEU A 57 8.47 0.25 10.86
N LYS A 58 7.49 1.14 10.94
CA LYS A 58 6.78 1.70 9.80
C LYS A 58 7.74 2.48 8.92
N LEU A 59 8.64 3.29 9.49
CA LEU A 59 9.69 4.01 8.75
C LEU A 59 10.68 3.08 8.05
N ASN A 60 11.11 1.98 8.69
CA ASN A 60 12.02 1.00 8.07
C ASN A 60 11.32 0.06 7.06
N LEU A 61 10.01 -0.20 7.24
CA LEU A 61 9.20 -1.01 6.33
C LEU A 61 8.74 -0.18 5.12
N LEU A 62 8.55 1.12 5.33
CA LEU A 62 8.37 2.12 4.30
C LEU A 62 9.75 2.51 3.76
N GLN A 63 10.42 1.58 3.07
CA GLN A 63 11.17 2.08 1.91
C GLN A 63 10.14 2.86 1.08
N THR A 64 10.40 4.14 0.88
CA THR A 64 9.50 4.93 0.06
C THR A 64 9.47 4.31 -1.32
N ARG A 65 8.34 4.40 -2.00
CA ARG A 65 8.24 3.86 -3.34
C ARG A 65 9.30 4.46 -4.27
N GLU A 66 9.63 5.74 -4.06
CA GLU A 66 10.72 6.43 -4.75
C GLU A 66 12.08 5.80 -4.46
N GLU A 67 12.39 5.46 -3.20
CA GLU A 67 13.60 4.71 -2.86
C GLU A 67 13.65 3.35 -3.53
N ARG A 68 12.51 2.67 -3.66
CA ARG A 68 12.43 1.38 -4.36
C ARG A 68 12.63 1.54 -5.87
N ILE A 69 11.99 2.53 -6.50
CA ILE A 69 12.20 2.89 -7.92
C ILE A 69 13.69 3.17 -8.16
N ASN A 70 14.30 4.02 -7.33
CA ASN A 70 15.72 4.36 -7.44
C ASN A 70 16.63 3.14 -7.28
N SER A 71 16.35 2.28 -6.30
CA SER A 71 17.09 1.03 -6.09
C SER A 71 16.98 0.07 -7.29
N THR A 72 15.78 -0.08 -7.86
CA THR A 72 15.55 -0.92 -9.05
C THR A 72 16.27 -0.36 -10.27
N LEU A 73 16.24 0.96 -10.48
CA LEU A 73 16.97 1.63 -11.56
C LEU A 73 18.49 1.45 -11.42
N MET A 74 19.03 1.55 -10.21
CA MET A 74 20.46 1.29 -9.94
C MET A 74 20.85 -0.16 -10.27
N GLN A 75 20.02 -1.14 -9.91
CA GLN A 75 20.26 -2.54 -10.26
C GLN A 75 20.22 -2.78 -11.76
N LEU A 76 19.29 -2.11 -12.47
CA LEU A 76 19.18 -2.19 -13.92
C LEU A 76 20.42 -1.58 -14.61
N ASP A 77 20.87 -0.40 -14.19
CA ASP A 77 22.11 0.23 -14.69
C ASP A 77 23.33 -0.68 -14.44
N GLN A 78 23.43 -1.28 -13.24
CA GLN A 78 24.52 -2.19 -12.93
C GLN A 78 24.52 -3.44 -13.83
N LEU A 79 23.35 -4.02 -14.09
CA LEU A 79 23.18 -5.13 -15.02
C LEU A 79 23.60 -4.73 -16.45
N ASP A 80 23.17 -3.55 -16.90
CA ASP A 80 23.47 -3.05 -18.24
C ASP A 80 24.97 -2.81 -18.44
N ARG A 81 25.64 -2.27 -17.42
CA ARG A 81 27.10 -2.11 -17.42
C ARG A 81 27.82 -3.45 -17.44
N ALA A 82 27.34 -4.44 -16.69
CA ALA A 82 27.93 -5.78 -16.69
C ALA A 82 27.83 -6.45 -18.08
N ILE A 83 26.68 -6.31 -18.75
CA ILE A 83 26.50 -6.79 -20.13
C ILE A 83 27.41 -6.05 -21.11
N ALA A 84 27.55 -4.73 -20.98
CA ALA A 84 28.39 -3.92 -21.85
C ALA A 84 29.90 -4.20 -21.69
N ALA A 85 30.31 -4.66 -20.50
CA ALA A 85 31.69 -5.04 -20.19
C ALA A 85 32.09 -6.43 -20.74
N LYS A 86 31.16 -7.18 -21.32
CA LYS A 86 31.45 -8.47 -21.94
C LYS A 86 32.41 -8.34 -23.14
N PRO A 87 33.09 -9.43 -23.52
CA PRO A 87 33.95 -9.46 -24.70
C PRO A 87 33.24 -8.96 -25.96
N GLU A 88 34.03 -8.44 -26.89
CA GLU A 88 33.53 -8.00 -28.19
C GLU A 88 32.82 -9.14 -28.92
N GLY A 89 31.67 -8.85 -29.52
CA GLY A 89 30.77 -9.85 -30.08
C GLY A 89 29.86 -10.57 -29.08
N MET A 90 29.96 -10.29 -27.77
CA MET A 90 29.09 -10.86 -26.73
C MET A 90 28.38 -9.81 -25.86
N LYS A 91 28.32 -8.54 -26.30
CA LYS A 91 27.70 -7.41 -25.58
C LYS A 91 26.16 -7.44 -25.66
N PHE A 92 25.58 -8.57 -25.33
CA PHE A 92 24.15 -8.78 -25.25
C PHE A 92 23.83 -9.67 -24.03
N PRO A 93 22.60 -9.56 -23.48
CA PRO A 93 22.24 -10.34 -22.32
C PRO A 93 22.19 -11.83 -22.64
N ASP A 94 22.67 -12.65 -21.72
CA ASP A 94 22.38 -14.08 -21.72
C ASP A 94 20.95 -14.35 -21.20
N LYS A 95 20.57 -15.63 -21.12
CA LYS A 95 19.25 -16.03 -20.67
C LYS A 95 18.92 -15.55 -19.25
N ASN A 96 19.88 -15.62 -18.33
CA ASN A 96 19.68 -15.24 -16.93
C ASN A 96 19.58 -13.72 -16.81
N GLU A 97 20.49 -12.99 -17.45
CA GLU A 97 20.47 -11.53 -17.46
C GLU A 97 19.20 -10.99 -18.12
N SER A 98 18.73 -11.62 -19.20
CA SER A 98 17.45 -11.26 -19.84
C SER A 98 16.27 -11.44 -18.88
N GLN A 99 16.26 -12.52 -18.10
CA GLN A 99 15.21 -12.77 -17.11
C GLN A 99 15.26 -11.76 -15.96
N ILE A 100 16.45 -11.46 -15.44
CA ILE A 100 16.64 -10.47 -14.38
C ILE A 100 16.20 -9.09 -14.89
N ARG A 101 16.64 -8.68 -16.08
CA ARG A 101 16.25 -7.42 -16.71
C ARG A 101 14.73 -7.32 -16.83
N ARG A 102 14.07 -8.36 -17.35
CA ARG A 102 12.62 -8.39 -17.48
C ARG A 102 11.92 -8.22 -16.13
N LYS A 103 12.39 -8.93 -15.09
CA LYS A 103 11.86 -8.86 -13.73
C LYS A 103 11.97 -7.44 -13.16
N LEU A 104 13.13 -6.80 -13.31
CA LEU A 104 13.35 -5.43 -12.82
C LEU A 104 12.46 -4.42 -13.55
N THR A 105 12.26 -4.57 -14.86
CA THR A 105 11.35 -3.72 -15.63
C THR A 105 9.88 -3.94 -15.25
N GLU A 106 9.45 -5.19 -15.04
CA GLU A 106 8.12 -5.53 -14.53
C GLU A 106 7.88 -4.89 -13.15
N ASP A 107 8.85 -5.00 -12.23
CA ASP A 107 8.77 -4.41 -10.90
C ASP A 107 8.70 -2.88 -10.96
N LEU A 108 9.44 -2.23 -11.88
CA LEU A 108 9.40 -0.79 -12.08
C LEU A 108 8.01 -0.32 -12.55
N ALA A 109 7.45 -0.99 -13.56
CA ALA A 109 6.12 -0.67 -14.09
C ALA A 109 5.03 -0.82 -13.01
N ALA A 110 5.11 -1.87 -12.19
CA ALA A 110 4.20 -2.06 -11.07
C ALA A 110 4.30 -0.91 -10.03
N LEU A 111 5.52 -0.46 -9.72
CA LEU A 111 5.73 0.66 -8.81
C LEU A 111 5.19 1.98 -9.39
N GLU A 112 5.37 2.23 -10.68
CA GLU A 112 4.83 3.42 -11.35
C GLU A 112 3.29 3.38 -11.43
N GLN A 113 2.69 2.22 -11.66
CA GLN A 113 1.23 2.08 -11.65
C GLN A 113 0.65 2.31 -10.25
N ASP A 114 1.26 1.72 -9.23
CA ASP A 114 0.91 1.99 -7.82
C ASP A 114 1.06 3.48 -7.46
N ALA A 115 1.93 4.21 -8.17
CA ALA A 115 2.01 5.68 -8.15
C ALA A 115 0.78 6.35 -8.65
N SER A 116 0.48 6.10 -9.91
CA SER A 116 -0.66 6.70 -10.57
C SER A 116 -1.95 6.44 -9.79
N VAL A 117 -2.20 5.19 -9.38
CA VAL A 117 -3.44 4.81 -8.66
C VAL A 117 -3.54 5.52 -7.30
N ARG A 118 -2.43 5.61 -6.55
CA ARG A 118 -2.43 6.30 -5.25
C ARG A 118 -2.68 7.79 -5.41
N ASP A 119 -2.09 8.42 -6.42
CA ASP A 119 -2.25 9.85 -6.66
C ASP A 119 -3.66 10.18 -7.14
N ILE A 120 -4.21 9.37 -8.04
CA ILE A 120 -5.63 9.43 -8.44
C ILE A 120 -6.53 9.31 -7.22
N TYR A 121 -6.33 8.29 -6.37
CA TYR A 121 -7.12 8.12 -5.14
C TYR A 121 -7.05 9.35 -4.22
N ASN A 122 -5.86 9.90 -4.00
CA ASN A 122 -5.67 11.06 -3.14
C ASN A 122 -6.36 12.31 -3.69
N VAL A 123 -6.25 12.57 -5.00
CA VAL A 123 -6.92 13.69 -5.67
C VAL A 123 -8.43 13.52 -5.60
N SER A 124 -8.94 12.34 -5.99
CA SER A 124 -10.37 12.00 -5.94
C SER A 124 -10.96 12.24 -4.56
N ARG A 125 -10.28 11.78 -3.50
CA ARG A 125 -10.72 11.99 -2.11
C ARG A 125 -10.76 13.47 -1.74
N ARG A 126 -9.74 14.26 -2.09
CA ARG A 126 -9.72 15.71 -1.84
C ARG A 126 -10.87 16.43 -2.54
N VAL A 127 -11.20 16.04 -3.78
CA VAL A 127 -12.32 16.61 -4.53
C VAL A 127 -13.66 16.29 -3.85
N VAL A 128 -13.87 15.04 -3.44
CA VAL A 128 -15.10 14.63 -2.74
C VAL A 128 -15.23 15.33 -1.38
N ASP A 129 -14.16 15.40 -0.60
CA ASP A 129 -14.15 16.07 0.71
C ASP A 129 -14.41 17.57 0.58
N TRP A 130 -13.89 18.21 -0.48
CA TRP A 130 -14.17 19.60 -0.80
C TRP A 130 -15.63 19.83 -1.21
N LEU A 131 -16.24 18.89 -1.95
CA LEU A 131 -17.61 19.02 -2.43
C LEU A 131 -18.65 18.70 -1.35
N ARG A 132 -18.36 17.75 -0.44
CA ARG A 132 -19.29 17.26 0.57
C ARG A 132 -20.01 18.34 1.41
N PRO A 133 -19.36 19.41 1.92
CA PRO A 133 -20.05 20.46 2.66
C PRO A 133 -20.84 21.44 1.78
N ARG A 134 -20.66 21.41 0.46
CA ARG A 134 -21.31 22.30 -0.52
C ARG A 134 -22.54 21.64 -1.14
N ASP A 135 -22.41 20.38 -1.51
CA ASP A 135 -23.48 19.58 -2.11
C ASP A 135 -23.23 18.09 -1.79
N LEU A 136 -24.01 17.56 -0.86
CA LEU A 136 -23.84 16.18 -0.39
C LEU A 136 -24.26 15.16 -1.46
N GLU A 137 -25.33 15.44 -2.22
CA GLU A 137 -25.82 14.50 -3.23
C GLU A 137 -24.85 14.44 -4.42
N LYS A 138 -24.33 15.60 -4.86
CA LYS A 138 -23.31 15.64 -5.90
C LYS A 138 -21.99 15.01 -5.46
N ALA A 139 -21.61 15.16 -4.18
CA ALA A 139 -20.44 14.49 -3.63
C ALA A 139 -20.56 12.95 -3.66
N LYS A 140 -21.75 12.40 -3.38
CA LYS A 140 -22.01 10.95 -3.48
C LYS A 140 -21.96 10.47 -4.93
N GLU A 141 -22.57 11.21 -5.85
CA GLU A 141 -22.57 10.90 -7.28
C GLU A 141 -21.13 10.85 -7.82
N ILE A 142 -20.33 11.90 -7.55
CA ILE A 142 -18.94 11.98 -8.00
C ILE A 142 -18.05 10.91 -7.34
N ALA A 143 -18.28 10.60 -6.05
CA ALA A 143 -17.56 9.52 -5.38
C ALA A 143 -17.75 8.17 -6.09
N ASN A 144 -18.97 7.85 -6.54
CA ASN A 144 -19.25 6.61 -7.28
C ASN A 144 -18.51 6.54 -8.62
N TYR A 145 -18.39 7.67 -9.34
CA TYR A 145 -17.61 7.74 -10.57
C TYR A 145 -16.11 7.53 -10.32
N PHE A 146 -15.56 8.17 -9.29
CA PHE A 146 -14.17 7.97 -8.90
C PHE A 146 -13.89 6.52 -8.47
N ASP A 147 -14.78 5.91 -7.70
CA ASP A 147 -14.62 4.51 -7.27
C ASP A 147 -14.62 3.55 -8.46
N THR A 148 -15.48 3.79 -9.45
CA THR A 148 -15.52 3.01 -10.70
C THR A 148 -14.22 3.18 -11.49
N TYR A 149 -13.79 4.42 -11.72
CA TYR A 149 -12.55 4.71 -12.46
C TYR A 149 -11.31 4.13 -11.78
N ILE A 150 -11.19 4.27 -10.44
CA ILE A 150 -10.07 3.73 -9.67
C ILE A 150 -10.03 2.20 -9.79
N LYS A 151 -11.17 1.51 -9.78
CA LYS A 151 -11.24 0.06 -10.03
C LYS A 151 -10.73 -0.33 -11.41
N GLU A 152 -11.12 0.41 -12.44
CA GLU A 152 -10.64 0.17 -13.81
C GLU A 152 -9.13 0.36 -13.92
N GLN A 153 -8.55 1.38 -13.29
CA GLN A 153 -7.11 1.61 -13.26
C GLN A 153 -6.33 0.53 -12.50
N MET A 154 -6.96 -0.14 -11.52
CA MET A 154 -6.36 -1.28 -10.81
C MET A 154 -6.48 -2.60 -11.57
N SER A 155 -7.45 -2.74 -12.48
CA SER A 155 -7.68 -3.98 -13.25
C SER A 155 -6.96 -4.03 -14.60
N ASN A 156 -6.49 -2.89 -15.11
CA ASN A 156 -5.76 -2.79 -16.38
C ASN A 156 -4.23 -2.82 -16.23
N GLY A 157 -3.72 -3.34 -15.10
CA GLY A 157 -2.29 -3.56 -14.81
C GLY A 157 -1.87 -5.01 -14.96
#